data_AF-V6LLY6-F1
#
_entry.id   AF-V6LLY6-F1
#
_cell.length_a   1.000
_cell.length_b   1.000
_cell.length_c   1.000
_cell.angle_alpha   90.00
_cell.angle_beta   90.00
_cell.angle_gamma   90.00
#
_symmetry.space_group_name_H-M   'P 1'
#
loop_
_entity.id
_entity.type
_entity.pdbx_description
1 polymer ?
#
loop_
_entity_poly.entity_id
_entity_poly.type
_entity_poly.pdbx_seq_one_letter_code
_entity_poly.pdbx_strand_id
1 'polypeptide(L)'
;MIGGEGEISKSFVTEPYSSYYFAQQLNGLLISLEHRFYGKSGPEFTNQDIVYLNSQQTIADYSKFIPFIKEKYNITKVVVMGGSYPGSLAAYLRAKLPHLVDAALSSSGPVKAQFNYTQYLIHAQQQLERYTPECTQGLQSAYIQVETLLNGTGKDLAALSTLLGLGAPITTVSTLDKQNILELLTDPVAGIVQYAKAGDIEGFCDGVIAAGTAENVISYLAAQAELTDLYFDQFVASLKGLNNSMRSWMWQTCSEFAYFQSAAYEGSIFSKMINLDYFVQMCHDAYFVDLGISDSVENSYKIIAEVISTTNNQVYGARIIPRDHIYYTNGEVDPWSELSINAHMTFEDGQFRPKETEYELIQGGSHCSDLYMSWGQNQPVRERQLKSLKKWLDIE
;
A
#
# COMPACT_ATOMS: atom_id res chain seq x y z
N MET A 1 17.56 -4.15 4.72
CA MET A 1 16.14 -4.22 4.35
C MET A 1 15.30 -3.81 5.55
N ILE A 2 14.31 -2.96 5.31
CA ILE A 2 13.33 -2.58 6.32
C ILE A 2 12.15 -3.55 6.21
N GLY A 3 11.78 -4.20 7.32
CA GLY A 3 10.52 -4.94 7.40
C GLY A 3 9.32 -3.98 7.42
N GLY A 4 8.25 -4.38 6.78
CA GLY A 4 7.01 -3.61 6.67
C GLY A 4 5.82 -4.32 7.32
N GLU A 5 4.70 -4.20 6.64
CA GLU A 5 3.36 -4.62 7.00
C GLU A 5 3.13 -6.13 6.86
N GLY A 6 4.10 -6.94 7.28
CA GLY A 6 4.01 -8.39 7.23
C GLY A 6 5.15 -9.12 7.95
N GLU A 7 4.97 -10.43 8.15
CA GLU A 7 6.02 -11.28 8.73
C GLU A 7 7.25 -11.31 7.83
N ILE A 8 8.42 -11.16 8.44
CA ILE A 8 9.67 -11.21 7.70
C ILE A 8 10.00 -12.66 7.33
N SER A 9 10.53 -12.86 6.12
CA SER A 9 11.01 -14.16 5.68
C SER A 9 12.51 -14.15 5.42
N LYS A 10 13.13 -15.34 5.53
CA LYS A 10 14.53 -15.55 5.12
C LYS A 10 14.76 -15.16 3.66
N SER A 11 13.73 -15.24 2.81
CA SER A 11 13.83 -14.85 1.40
C SER A 11 14.21 -13.39 1.22
N PHE A 12 13.87 -12.49 2.16
CA PHE A 12 14.13 -11.04 2.03
C PHE A 12 15.62 -10.67 2.10
N VAL A 13 16.47 -11.61 2.52
CA VAL A 13 17.93 -11.46 2.57
C VAL A 13 18.66 -12.39 1.60
N THR A 14 17.94 -12.92 0.60
CA THR A 14 18.49 -13.78 -0.45
C THR A 14 17.98 -13.36 -1.83
N GLU A 15 18.35 -14.12 -2.87
CA GLU A 15 17.66 -14.03 -4.16
C GLU A 15 16.15 -14.28 -3.97
N PRO A 16 15.28 -13.66 -4.79
CA PRO A 16 15.59 -12.82 -5.95
C PRO A 16 15.62 -11.31 -5.64
N TYR A 17 15.92 -10.87 -4.41
CA TYR A 17 15.84 -9.44 -4.08
C TYR A 17 17.10 -8.63 -4.48
N SER A 18 16.90 -7.41 -4.96
CA SER A 18 17.97 -6.48 -5.35
C SER A 18 18.89 -6.11 -4.19
N SER A 19 18.38 -6.18 -2.95
CA SER A 19 19.18 -5.98 -1.73
C SER A 19 20.30 -7.00 -1.58
N TYR A 20 20.08 -8.26 -2.02
CA TYR A 20 21.09 -9.30 -2.06
C TYR A 20 22.20 -8.94 -3.05
N TYR A 21 21.82 -8.48 -4.25
CA TYR A 21 22.78 -7.98 -5.24
C TYR A 21 23.61 -6.82 -4.69
N PHE A 22 22.99 -5.81 -4.09
CA PHE A 22 23.73 -4.67 -3.51
C PHE A 22 24.68 -5.10 -2.41
N ALA A 23 24.27 -6.02 -1.54
CA ALA A 23 25.14 -6.55 -0.50
C ALA A 23 26.38 -7.25 -1.09
N GLN A 24 26.23 -8.04 -2.16
CA GLN A 24 27.37 -8.65 -2.86
C GLN A 24 28.30 -7.61 -3.48
N GLN A 25 27.74 -6.62 -4.20
CA GLN A 25 28.54 -5.60 -4.91
C GLN A 25 29.24 -4.61 -3.98
N LEU A 26 28.68 -4.37 -2.79
CA LEU A 26 29.25 -3.49 -1.78
C LEU A 26 30.08 -4.24 -0.72
N ASN A 27 30.23 -5.57 -0.86
CA ASN A 27 30.84 -6.44 0.16
C ASN A 27 30.23 -6.20 1.56
N GLY A 28 28.91 -6.05 1.61
CA GLY A 28 28.15 -5.63 2.78
C GLY A 28 27.43 -6.77 3.48
N LEU A 29 27.12 -6.56 4.77
CA LEU A 29 26.25 -7.44 5.54
C LEU A 29 24.78 -7.12 5.26
N LEU A 30 24.02 -8.09 4.76
CA LEU A 30 22.59 -7.93 4.53
C LEU A 30 21.78 -8.35 5.75
N ILE A 31 21.01 -7.42 6.29
CA ILE A 31 20.12 -7.63 7.43
C ILE A 31 18.71 -7.16 7.05
N SER A 32 17.72 -7.89 7.54
CA SER A 32 16.32 -7.48 7.51
C SER A 32 15.79 -7.47 8.93
N LEU A 33 15.23 -6.34 9.36
CA LEU A 33 14.65 -6.17 10.70
C LEU A 33 13.13 -6.19 10.58
N GLU A 34 12.47 -7.08 11.32
CA GLU A 34 11.02 -7.18 11.32
C GLU A 34 10.40 -5.98 12.04
N HIS A 35 9.28 -5.50 11.51
CA HIS A 35 8.59 -4.34 12.05
C HIS A 35 7.83 -4.72 13.33
N ARG A 36 7.81 -3.83 14.33
CA ARG A 36 6.97 -4.02 15.52
C ARG A 36 5.51 -4.29 15.13
N PHE A 37 4.81 -5.15 15.87
CA PHE A 37 3.40 -5.54 15.60
C PHE A 37 3.16 -6.37 14.33
N TYR A 38 4.22 -6.82 13.66
CA TYR A 38 4.12 -7.75 12.53
C TYR A 38 4.92 -9.02 12.79
N GLY A 39 4.47 -10.13 12.20
CA GLY A 39 5.09 -11.44 12.36
C GLY A 39 5.32 -11.83 13.81
N LYS A 40 6.58 -12.07 14.18
CA LYS A 40 6.99 -12.49 15.53
C LYS A 40 7.38 -11.32 16.43
N SER A 41 7.40 -10.11 15.87
CA SER A 41 7.72 -8.86 16.55
C SER A 41 6.46 -8.14 17.05
N GLY A 42 5.36 -8.89 17.22
CA GLY A 42 4.21 -8.48 18.01
C GLY A 42 2.99 -9.40 18.02
N PRO A 43 3.15 -10.74 18.09
CA PRO A 43 2.03 -11.67 17.94
C PRO A 43 0.99 -11.63 19.08
N GLU A 44 1.27 -10.97 20.21
CA GLU A 44 0.41 -11.01 21.41
C GLU A 44 -0.13 -9.63 21.85
N PHE A 45 -0.08 -8.61 20.99
CA PHE A 45 -0.53 -7.27 21.37
C PHE A 45 -2.05 -7.10 21.27
N THR A 46 -2.68 -6.76 22.40
CA THR A 46 -4.12 -6.48 22.50
C THR A 46 -4.52 -5.23 21.73
N ASN A 47 -5.84 -4.96 21.61
CA ASN A 47 -6.31 -3.68 21.05
C ASN A 47 -5.79 -2.49 21.84
N GLN A 48 -5.67 -2.59 23.16
CA GLN A 48 -5.12 -1.53 23.99
C GLN A 48 -3.64 -1.24 23.69
N ASP A 49 -2.87 -2.25 23.30
CA ASP A 49 -1.45 -2.10 22.99
C ASP A 49 -1.19 -1.50 21.60
N ILE A 50 -2.19 -1.51 20.71
CA ILE A 50 -2.01 -1.09 19.31
C ILE A 50 -1.58 0.38 19.18
N VAL A 51 -1.83 1.20 20.20
CA VAL A 51 -1.38 2.61 20.25
C VAL A 51 0.14 2.78 20.18
N TYR A 52 0.92 1.72 20.49
CA TYR A 52 2.37 1.72 20.33
C TYR A 52 2.86 1.34 18.92
N LEU A 53 1.94 0.98 18.03
CA LEU A 53 2.20 0.80 16.60
C LEU A 53 2.08 2.16 15.90
N ASN A 54 3.23 2.78 15.63
CA ASN A 54 3.34 3.92 14.75
C ASN A 54 4.75 4.02 14.17
N SER A 55 4.88 4.76 13.06
CA SER A 55 6.13 4.90 12.32
C SER A 55 7.24 5.64 13.10
N GLN A 56 6.89 6.55 14.01
CA GLN A 56 7.89 7.23 14.87
C GLN A 56 8.55 6.26 15.84
N GLN A 57 7.74 5.38 16.43
CA GLN A 57 8.19 4.32 17.31
C GLN A 57 9.04 3.28 16.56
N THR A 58 8.68 2.93 15.33
CA THR A 58 9.53 2.12 14.45
C THR A 58 10.88 2.78 14.21
N ILE A 59 10.92 4.09 13.90
CA ILE A 59 12.19 4.83 13.76
C ILE A 59 13.02 4.78 15.05
N ALA A 60 12.35 4.83 16.22
CA ALA A 60 13.02 4.66 17.50
C ALA A 60 13.64 3.27 17.67
N ASP A 61 13.00 2.20 17.19
CA ASP A 61 13.59 0.85 17.18
C ASP A 61 14.87 0.81 16.35
N TYR A 62 14.85 1.37 15.14
CA TYR A 62 16.04 1.47 14.29
C TYR A 62 17.15 2.30 14.94
N SER A 63 16.81 3.35 15.69
CA SER A 63 17.79 4.17 16.42
C SER A 63 18.57 3.38 17.49
N LYS A 64 18.01 2.26 17.98
CA LYS A 64 18.66 1.35 18.92
C LYS A 64 19.33 0.18 18.20
N PHE A 65 18.68 -0.37 17.18
CA PHE A 65 19.16 -1.53 16.45
C PHE A 65 20.42 -1.25 15.64
N ILE A 66 20.47 -0.11 14.92
CA ILE A 66 21.61 0.21 14.05
C ILE A 66 22.92 0.30 14.85
N PRO A 67 23.02 1.07 15.96
CA PRO A 67 24.23 1.08 16.78
C PRO A 67 24.66 -0.29 17.29
N PHE A 68 23.71 -1.10 17.77
CA PHE A 68 23.98 -2.47 18.25
C PHE A 68 24.62 -3.35 17.17
N ILE A 69 24.08 -3.32 15.96
CA ILE A 69 24.60 -4.10 14.83
C ILE A 69 25.95 -3.55 14.35
N LYS A 70 26.13 -2.22 14.33
CA LYS A 70 27.41 -1.59 13.98
C LYS A 70 28.52 -2.04 14.92
N GLU A 71 28.27 -2.06 16.22
CA GLU A 71 29.23 -2.56 17.21
C GLU A 71 29.48 -4.06 17.04
N LYS A 72 28.42 -4.87 16.95
CA LYS A 72 28.52 -6.33 16.88
C LYS A 72 29.32 -6.86 15.68
N TYR A 73 29.20 -6.18 14.54
CA TYR A 73 29.82 -6.63 13.28
C TYR A 73 30.84 -5.63 12.71
N ASN A 74 31.25 -4.64 13.50
CA ASN A 74 32.20 -3.60 13.10
C ASN A 74 31.82 -2.88 11.78
N ILE A 75 30.54 -2.55 11.63
CA ILE A 75 30.00 -1.90 10.43
C ILE A 75 30.22 -0.39 10.51
N THR A 76 30.80 0.19 9.47
CA THR A 76 31.07 1.64 9.39
C THR A 76 29.97 2.42 8.67
N LYS A 77 29.43 1.84 7.60
CA LYS A 77 28.44 2.44 6.69
C LYS A 77 27.12 1.67 6.69
N VAL A 78 25.99 2.37 6.63
CA VAL A 78 24.64 1.78 6.66
C VAL A 78 23.80 2.30 5.51
N VAL A 79 23.31 1.37 4.69
CA VAL A 79 22.29 1.63 3.67
C VAL A 79 20.98 1.00 4.12
N VAL A 80 19.88 1.74 4.06
CA VAL A 80 18.53 1.22 4.29
C VAL A 80 17.77 1.13 2.97
N MET A 81 16.89 0.15 2.86
CA MET A 81 16.14 -0.14 1.64
C MET A 81 14.80 -0.77 1.99
N GLY A 82 13.75 -0.36 1.29
CA GLY A 82 12.41 -0.90 1.43
C GLY A 82 11.52 -0.55 0.23
N GLY A 83 10.44 -1.30 0.07
CA GLY A 83 9.38 -1.07 -0.91
C GLY A 83 8.08 -0.67 -0.23
N SER A 84 7.22 0.12 -0.87
CA SER A 84 5.92 0.52 -0.30
C SER A 84 6.09 1.29 1.01
N TYR A 85 5.33 0.99 2.07
CA TYR A 85 5.51 1.59 3.39
C TYR A 85 6.96 1.46 3.93
N PRO A 86 7.67 0.31 3.81
CA PRO A 86 9.11 0.22 4.03
C PRO A 86 9.96 1.20 3.20
N GLY A 87 9.52 1.52 1.98
CA GLY A 87 10.12 2.55 1.15
C GLY A 87 9.96 3.94 1.77
N SER A 88 8.77 4.26 2.30
CA SER A 88 8.54 5.49 3.07
C SER A 88 9.42 5.52 4.32
N LEU A 89 9.49 4.43 5.07
CA LEU A 89 10.37 4.29 6.23
C LEU A 89 11.86 4.44 5.87
N ALA A 90 12.31 3.95 4.71
CA ALA A 90 13.69 4.14 4.25
C ALA A 90 14.02 5.63 4.10
N ALA A 91 13.13 6.38 3.44
CA ALA A 91 13.25 7.82 3.30
C ALA A 91 13.21 8.52 4.66
N TYR A 92 12.28 8.14 5.54
CA TYR A 92 12.14 8.74 6.88
C TYR A 92 13.34 8.46 7.78
N LEU A 93 13.92 7.26 7.74
CA LEU A 93 15.12 6.91 8.51
C LEU A 93 16.32 7.73 8.06
N ARG A 94 16.53 7.88 6.74
CA ARG A 94 17.58 8.76 6.23
C ARG A 94 17.32 10.22 6.62
N ALA A 95 16.06 10.65 6.60
CA ALA A 95 15.63 11.99 6.99
C ALA A 95 15.93 12.31 8.46
N LYS A 96 15.54 11.40 9.37
CA LYS A 96 15.52 11.59 10.82
C LYS A 96 16.79 11.14 11.53
N LEU A 97 17.48 10.13 10.99
CA LEU A 97 18.70 9.56 11.58
C LEU A 97 19.90 9.69 10.61
N PRO A 98 20.22 10.90 10.11
CA PRO A 98 21.29 11.08 9.12
C PRO A 98 22.69 10.74 9.64
N HIS A 99 22.85 10.62 10.96
CA HIS A 99 24.09 10.22 11.63
C HIS A 99 24.23 8.70 11.78
N LEU A 100 23.16 7.93 11.53
CA LEU A 100 23.15 6.46 11.58
C LEU A 100 22.97 5.81 10.22
N VAL A 101 22.34 6.50 9.27
CA VAL A 101 22.01 6.01 7.93
C VAL A 101 22.70 6.87 6.88
N ASP A 102 23.65 6.29 6.14
CA ASP A 102 24.46 6.99 5.13
C ASP A 102 23.69 7.19 3.82
N ALA A 103 22.84 6.22 3.43
CA ALA A 103 22.02 6.28 2.22
C ALA A 103 20.73 5.47 2.34
N ALA A 104 19.72 5.80 1.52
CA ALA A 104 18.47 5.07 1.42
C ALA A 104 18.04 4.79 -0.02
N LEU A 105 17.44 3.62 -0.24
CA LEU A 105 16.69 3.28 -1.44
C LEU A 105 15.20 3.19 -1.06
N SER A 106 14.38 4.07 -1.62
CA SER A 106 12.94 4.17 -1.38
C SER A 106 12.20 3.76 -2.65
N SER A 107 11.81 2.48 -2.69
CA SER A 107 11.10 1.89 -3.84
C SER A 107 9.60 2.02 -3.65
N SER A 108 8.91 2.66 -4.59
CA SER A 108 7.47 2.92 -4.57
C SER A 108 6.94 3.40 -3.20
N GLY A 109 7.71 4.24 -2.50
CA GLY A 109 7.40 4.66 -1.14
C GLY A 109 6.41 5.83 -1.10
N PRO A 110 5.14 5.66 -0.67
CA PRO A 110 4.21 6.77 -0.55
C PRO A 110 4.57 7.63 0.67
N VAL A 111 5.25 8.76 0.44
CA VAL A 111 5.72 9.64 1.52
C VAL A 111 4.71 10.69 1.96
N LYS A 112 3.66 10.91 1.17
CA LYS A 112 2.57 11.84 1.48
C LYS A 112 1.37 11.07 2.03
N ALA A 113 1.05 11.25 3.31
CA ALA A 113 -0.22 10.78 3.88
C ALA A 113 -1.40 11.46 3.18
N GLN A 114 -2.48 10.73 2.90
CA GLN A 114 -3.59 11.23 2.10
C GLN A 114 -4.91 10.68 2.64
N PHE A 115 -5.81 11.58 3.03
CA PHE A 115 -7.08 11.17 3.67
C PHE A 115 -8.00 10.46 2.68
N ASN A 116 -8.45 11.17 1.66
CA ASN A 116 -9.24 10.62 0.58
C ASN A 116 -8.32 10.42 -0.63
N TYR A 117 -7.99 9.18 -0.95
CA TYR A 117 -7.02 8.82 -1.98
C TYR A 117 -7.70 8.19 -3.20
N THR A 118 -8.54 8.98 -3.88
CA THR A 118 -9.24 8.57 -5.11
C THR A 118 -8.28 8.32 -6.27
N GLN A 119 -7.11 8.98 -6.27
CA GLN A 119 -6.10 8.86 -7.32
C GLN A 119 -5.62 7.42 -7.50
N TYR A 120 -5.66 6.60 -6.45
CA TYR A 120 -5.32 5.19 -6.54
C TYR A 120 -6.17 4.45 -7.58
N LEU A 121 -7.50 4.54 -7.44
CA LEU A 121 -8.43 3.89 -8.34
C LEU A 121 -8.55 4.61 -9.69
N ILE A 122 -8.36 5.93 -9.73
CA ILE A 122 -8.26 6.67 -10.99
C ILE A 122 -7.09 6.13 -11.83
N HIS A 123 -5.91 5.96 -11.20
CA HIS A 123 -4.74 5.44 -11.89
C HIS A 123 -4.96 4.00 -12.35
N ALA A 124 -5.52 3.15 -11.49
CA ALA A 124 -5.87 1.78 -11.86
C ALA A 124 -6.81 1.72 -13.09
N GLN A 125 -7.88 2.53 -13.09
CA GLN A 125 -8.78 2.66 -14.23
C GLN A 125 -8.04 3.11 -15.50
N GLN A 126 -7.16 4.11 -15.40
CA GLN A 126 -6.39 4.60 -16.55
C GLN A 126 -5.45 3.53 -17.13
N GLN A 127 -4.81 2.70 -16.31
CA GLN A 127 -3.96 1.63 -16.82
C GLN A 127 -4.76 0.56 -17.57
N LEU A 128 -5.95 0.19 -17.07
CA LEU A 128 -6.86 -0.73 -17.75
C LEU A 128 -7.38 -0.13 -19.07
N GLU A 129 -7.76 1.16 -19.06
CA GLU A 129 -8.26 1.86 -20.25
C GLU A 129 -7.18 2.03 -21.33
N ARG A 130 -5.92 2.26 -20.93
CA ARG A 130 -4.77 2.33 -21.85
C ARG A 130 -4.56 1.03 -22.62
N TYR A 131 -4.92 -0.12 -22.05
CA TYR A 131 -4.91 -1.38 -22.77
C TYR A 131 -6.09 -1.45 -23.75
N THR A 132 -7.32 -1.38 -23.24
CA THR A 132 -8.52 -1.44 -24.10
C THR A 132 -9.76 -0.87 -23.37
N PRO A 133 -10.54 0.06 -23.97
CA PRO A 133 -11.75 0.60 -23.37
C PRO A 133 -12.86 -0.43 -23.08
N GLU A 134 -12.88 -1.54 -23.82
CA GLU A 134 -13.85 -2.62 -23.65
C GLU A 134 -13.73 -3.30 -22.28
N CYS A 135 -12.51 -3.36 -21.74
CA CYS A 135 -12.24 -3.90 -20.40
C CYS A 135 -12.92 -3.05 -19.33
N THR A 136 -12.72 -1.73 -19.36
CA THR A 136 -13.31 -0.81 -18.38
C THR A 136 -14.83 -0.69 -18.55
N GLN A 137 -15.36 -0.81 -19.76
CA GLN A 137 -16.82 -0.89 -20.02
C GLN A 137 -17.45 -2.17 -19.45
N GLY A 138 -16.77 -3.31 -19.59
CA GLY A 138 -17.20 -4.59 -19.00
C GLY A 138 -17.23 -4.53 -17.48
N LEU A 139 -16.17 -4.00 -16.86
CA LEU A 139 -16.10 -3.77 -15.42
C LEU A 139 -17.19 -2.82 -14.93
N GLN A 140 -17.38 -1.68 -15.60
CA GLN A 140 -18.41 -0.70 -15.24
C GLN A 140 -19.81 -1.33 -15.28
N SER A 141 -20.10 -2.12 -16.32
CA SER A 141 -21.37 -2.83 -16.45
C SER A 141 -21.57 -3.84 -15.31
N ALA A 142 -20.51 -4.53 -14.91
CA ALA A 142 -20.54 -5.46 -13.78
C ALA A 142 -20.81 -4.74 -12.45
N TYR A 143 -20.11 -3.64 -12.14
CA TYR A 143 -20.36 -2.89 -10.90
C TYR A 143 -21.77 -2.31 -10.83
N ILE A 144 -22.31 -1.78 -11.94
CA ILE A 144 -23.70 -1.32 -12.02
C ILE A 144 -24.68 -2.46 -11.73
N GLN A 145 -24.40 -3.66 -12.26
CA GLN A 145 -25.23 -4.83 -12.03
C GLN A 145 -25.14 -5.32 -10.57
N VAL A 146 -23.96 -5.31 -9.95
CA VAL A 146 -23.80 -5.62 -8.52
C VAL A 146 -24.59 -4.64 -7.66
N GLU A 147 -24.47 -3.33 -7.90
CA GLU A 147 -25.24 -2.31 -7.18
C GLU A 147 -26.75 -2.51 -7.32
N THR A 148 -27.21 -2.85 -8.53
CA THR A 148 -28.62 -3.14 -8.81
C THR A 148 -29.11 -4.33 -7.98
N LEU A 149 -28.34 -5.42 -7.95
CA LEU A 149 -28.70 -6.63 -7.20
C LEU A 149 -28.65 -6.39 -5.67
N LEU A 150 -27.65 -5.65 -5.19
CA LEU A 150 -27.50 -5.28 -3.79
C LEU A 150 -28.64 -4.36 -3.29
N ASN A 151 -29.19 -3.53 -4.16
CA ASN A 151 -30.32 -2.66 -3.85
C ASN A 151 -31.69 -3.30 -4.12
N GLY A 152 -31.72 -4.53 -4.62
CA GLY A 152 -32.93 -5.26 -4.96
C GLY A 152 -33.59 -5.99 -3.79
N THR A 153 -34.38 -7.00 -4.15
CA THR A 153 -35.12 -7.87 -3.24
C THR A 153 -34.28 -9.08 -2.80
N GLY A 154 -34.81 -9.91 -1.89
CA GLY A 154 -34.16 -11.17 -1.50
C GLY A 154 -33.89 -12.13 -2.68
N LYS A 155 -34.64 -12.03 -3.79
CA LYS A 155 -34.33 -12.79 -5.02
C LYS A 155 -33.09 -12.26 -5.71
N ASP A 156 -32.92 -10.96 -5.74
CA ASP A 156 -31.77 -10.29 -6.37
C ASP A 156 -30.50 -10.57 -5.56
N LEU A 157 -30.59 -10.55 -4.23
CA LEU A 157 -29.50 -10.95 -3.33
C LEU A 157 -29.13 -12.43 -3.50
N ALA A 158 -30.12 -13.32 -3.66
CA ALA A 158 -29.86 -14.74 -3.95
C ALA A 158 -29.20 -14.95 -5.32
N ALA A 159 -29.59 -14.16 -6.34
CA ALA A 159 -28.95 -14.17 -7.64
C ALA A 159 -27.49 -13.70 -7.54
N LEU A 160 -27.23 -12.58 -6.85
CA LEU A 160 -25.88 -12.10 -6.59
C LEU A 160 -25.04 -13.16 -5.85
N SER A 161 -25.60 -13.82 -4.85
CA SER A 161 -24.91 -14.87 -4.11
C SER A 161 -24.46 -16.02 -5.01
N THR A 162 -25.27 -16.35 -6.02
CA THR A 162 -24.93 -17.36 -7.02
C THR A 162 -23.80 -16.87 -7.92
N LEU A 163 -23.85 -15.61 -8.38
CA LEU A 163 -22.78 -15.02 -9.20
C LEU A 163 -21.45 -14.94 -8.46
N LEU A 164 -21.50 -14.63 -7.16
CA LEU A 164 -20.35 -14.58 -6.27
C LEU A 164 -19.84 -15.96 -5.84
N GLY A 165 -20.53 -17.05 -6.21
CA GLY A 165 -20.12 -18.41 -5.84
C GLY A 165 -20.21 -18.71 -4.34
N LEU A 166 -21.09 -18.02 -3.61
CA LEU A 166 -21.20 -18.16 -2.15
C LEU A 166 -21.85 -19.48 -1.75
N GLY A 167 -21.32 -20.12 -0.70
CA GLY A 167 -21.89 -21.34 -0.13
C GLY A 167 -23.23 -21.15 0.59
N ALA A 168 -23.56 -19.90 0.95
CA ALA A 168 -24.83 -19.53 1.56
C ALA A 168 -25.37 -18.24 0.92
N PRO A 169 -26.70 -18.12 0.72
CA PRO A 169 -27.27 -16.94 0.11
C PRO A 169 -27.27 -15.75 1.07
N ILE A 170 -26.93 -14.58 0.52
CA ILE A 170 -27.17 -13.28 1.12
C ILE A 170 -28.68 -13.06 1.19
N THR A 171 -29.21 -12.83 2.40
CA THR A 171 -30.65 -12.59 2.61
C THR A 171 -30.98 -11.12 2.81
N THR A 172 -30.07 -10.37 3.43
CA THR A 172 -30.20 -8.97 3.81
C THR A 172 -28.82 -8.33 3.83
N VAL A 173 -28.73 -7.05 3.44
CA VAL A 173 -27.50 -6.27 3.49
C VAL A 173 -27.81 -4.85 3.98
N SER A 174 -27.01 -4.38 4.94
CA SER A 174 -26.96 -2.96 5.32
C SER A 174 -26.23 -2.15 4.25
N THR A 175 -26.23 -0.82 4.36
CA THR A 175 -25.43 0.04 3.46
C THR A 175 -23.94 -0.30 3.55
N LEU A 176 -23.42 -0.55 4.76
CA LEU A 176 -22.02 -0.89 4.98
C LEU A 176 -21.67 -2.27 4.41
N ASP A 177 -22.58 -3.25 4.47
CA ASP A 177 -22.36 -4.56 3.83
C ASP A 177 -22.25 -4.41 2.30
N LYS A 178 -23.07 -3.55 1.70
CA LYS A 178 -22.98 -3.28 0.26
C LYS A 178 -21.62 -2.69 -0.11
N GLN A 179 -21.16 -1.71 0.66
CA GLN A 179 -19.85 -1.07 0.47
C GLN A 179 -18.72 -2.08 0.63
N ASN A 180 -18.81 -2.95 1.65
CA ASN A 180 -17.83 -3.99 1.92
C ASN A 180 -17.74 -5.03 0.79
N ILE A 181 -18.90 -5.51 0.29
CA ILE A 181 -18.95 -6.44 -0.86
C ILE A 181 -18.36 -5.80 -2.11
N LEU A 182 -18.66 -4.53 -2.36
CA LEU A 182 -18.15 -3.80 -3.52
C LEU A 182 -16.63 -3.59 -3.43
N GLU A 183 -16.11 -3.36 -2.22
CA GLU A 183 -14.66 -3.30 -2.01
C GLU A 183 -13.99 -4.67 -2.22
N LEU A 184 -14.54 -5.75 -1.67
CA LEU A 184 -14.01 -7.10 -1.90
C LEU A 184 -13.92 -7.48 -3.39
N LEU A 185 -14.76 -6.91 -4.25
CA LEU A 185 -14.70 -7.08 -5.70
C LEU A 185 -13.75 -6.09 -6.40
N THR A 186 -13.42 -4.97 -5.76
CA THR A 186 -12.55 -3.91 -6.31
C THR A 186 -11.09 -4.17 -6.01
N ASP A 187 -10.77 -4.67 -4.82
CA ASP A 187 -9.39 -4.92 -4.38
C ASP A 187 -8.59 -5.82 -5.35
N PRO A 188 -9.11 -6.95 -5.88
CA PRO A 188 -8.37 -7.75 -6.85
C PRO A 188 -8.10 -7.01 -8.17
N VAL A 189 -9.04 -6.18 -8.63
CA VAL A 189 -8.88 -5.40 -9.86
C VAL A 189 -7.74 -4.38 -9.71
N ALA A 190 -7.70 -3.69 -8.57
CA ALA A 190 -6.64 -2.74 -8.27
C ALA A 190 -5.30 -3.46 -8.04
N GLY A 191 -5.32 -4.61 -7.36
CA GLY A 191 -4.15 -5.45 -7.10
C GLY A 191 -3.46 -5.95 -8.37
N ILE A 192 -4.23 -6.29 -9.42
CA ILE A 192 -3.69 -6.68 -10.73
C ILE A 192 -2.87 -5.55 -11.33
N VAL A 193 -3.34 -4.30 -11.25
CA VAL A 193 -2.58 -3.15 -11.76
C VAL A 193 -1.36 -2.88 -10.87
N GLN A 194 -1.55 -2.84 -9.55
CA GLN A 194 -0.47 -2.54 -8.60
C GLN A 194 0.71 -3.49 -8.77
N TYR A 195 0.46 -4.80 -8.93
CA TYR A 195 1.49 -5.82 -8.98
C TYR A 195 1.75 -6.40 -10.37
N ALA A 196 1.25 -5.75 -11.42
CA ALA A 196 1.31 -6.24 -12.80
C ALA A 196 2.73 -6.63 -13.24
N LYS A 197 2.86 -7.79 -13.86
CA LYS A 197 3.98 -8.13 -14.75
C LYS A 197 3.52 -7.99 -16.20
N ALA A 198 4.48 -8.06 -17.12
CA ALA A 198 4.17 -7.99 -18.55
C ALA A 198 3.16 -9.10 -18.93
N GLY A 199 2.01 -8.70 -19.47
CA GLY A 199 0.92 -9.60 -19.84
C GLY A 199 -0.18 -9.77 -18.79
N ASP A 200 0.02 -9.34 -17.54
CA ASP A 200 -0.98 -9.57 -16.48
C ASP A 200 -2.23 -8.69 -16.67
N ILE A 201 -2.04 -7.40 -17.00
CA ILE A 201 -3.15 -6.48 -17.27
C ILE A 201 -3.89 -6.92 -18.53
N GLU A 202 -3.15 -7.28 -19.57
CA GLU A 202 -3.69 -7.75 -20.85
C GLU A 202 -4.51 -9.03 -20.65
N GLY A 203 -3.96 -10.02 -19.97
CA GLY A 203 -4.65 -11.28 -19.67
C GLY A 203 -5.90 -11.07 -18.81
N PHE A 204 -5.84 -10.17 -17.82
CA PHE A 204 -7.01 -9.83 -17.02
C PHE A 204 -8.12 -9.21 -17.86
N CYS A 205 -7.78 -8.23 -18.71
CA CYS A 205 -8.74 -7.55 -19.56
C CYS A 205 -9.31 -8.46 -20.66
N ASP A 206 -8.50 -9.34 -21.24
CA ASP A 206 -8.98 -10.37 -22.17
C ASP A 206 -10.00 -11.30 -21.48
N GLY A 207 -9.78 -11.63 -20.21
CA GLY A 207 -10.72 -12.38 -19.38
C GLY A 207 -12.06 -11.65 -19.16
N VAL A 208 -12.02 -10.35 -18.86
CA VAL A 208 -13.23 -9.50 -18.74
C VAL A 208 -14.00 -9.46 -20.06
N ILE A 209 -13.31 -9.28 -21.18
CA ILE A 209 -13.93 -9.23 -22.51
C ILE A 209 -14.53 -10.58 -22.88
N ALA A 210 -13.82 -11.68 -22.61
CA ALA A 210 -14.28 -13.03 -22.90
C ALA A 210 -15.52 -13.42 -22.07
N ALA A 211 -15.66 -12.92 -20.84
CA ALA A 211 -16.85 -13.13 -20.02
C ALA A 211 -18.12 -12.55 -20.66
N GLY A 212 -18.00 -11.41 -21.36
CA GLY A 212 -19.01 -10.85 -22.25
C GLY A 212 -20.18 -10.15 -21.54
N THR A 213 -20.93 -10.83 -20.66
CA THR A 213 -22.06 -10.24 -19.94
C THR A 213 -21.64 -9.74 -18.55
N ALA A 214 -22.40 -8.77 -18.00
CA ALA A 214 -22.14 -8.23 -16.67
C ALA A 214 -22.13 -9.34 -15.60
N GLU A 215 -23.06 -10.29 -15.67
CA GLU A 215 -23.14 -11.43 -14.74
C GLU A 215 -21.90 -12.33 -14.80
N ASN A 216 -21.41 -12.64 -16.01
CA ASN A 216 -20.22 -13.45 -16.17
C ASN A 216 -18.97 -12.71 -15.70
N VAL A 217 -18.90 -11.38 -15.91
CA VAL A 217 -17.81 -10.55 -15.37
C VAL A 217 -17.85 -10.55 -13.84
N ILE A 218 -19.03 -10.49 -13.21
CA ILE A 218 -19.16 -10.61 -11.74
C ILE A 218 -18.58 -11.94 -11.25
N SER A 219 -18.95 -13.05 -11.89
CA SER A 219 -18.40 -14.36 -11.53
C SER A 219 -16.89 -14.48 -11.78
N TYR A 220 -16.39 -13.84 -12.83
CA TYR A 220 -14.96 -13.75 -13.10
C TYR A 220 -14.19 -12.95 -12.04
N LEU A 221 -14.75 -11.83 -11.56
CA LEU A 221 -14.18 -11.05 -10.46
C LEU A 221 -14.23 -11.84 -9.15
N ALA A 222 -15.37 -12.47 -8.85
CA ALA A 222 -15.53 -13.29 -7.65
C ALA A 222 -14.53 -14.46 -7.59
N ALA A 223 -14.19 -15.06 -8.74
CA ALA A 223 -13.19 -16.12 -8.81
C ALA A 223 -11.75 -15.65 -8.53
N GLN A 224 -11.50 -14.34 -8.59
CA GLN A 224 -10.21 -13.73 -8.28
C GLN A 224 -10.15 -13.13 -6.88
N ALA A 225 -11.28 -13.06 -6.18
CA ALA A 225 -11.41 -12.51 -4.85
C ALA A 225 -11.48 -13.61 -3.79
N GLU A 226 -10.86 -13.38 -2.63
CA GLU A 226 -11.15 -14.15 -1.44
C GLU A 226 -12.39 -13.54 -0.74
N LEU A 227 -13.57 -14.00 -1.13
CA LEU A 227 -14.85 -13.48 -0.62
C LEU A 227 -15.18 -14.02 0.78
N THR A 228 -14.35 -13.65 1.76
CA THR A 228 -14.59 -13.84 3.19
C THR A 228 -15.06 -12.54 3.85
N ASP A 229 -15.68 -12.64 5.04
CA ASP A 229 -16.11 -11.47 5.83
C ASP A 229 -16.98 -10.46 5.04
N LEU A 230 -17.93 -10.97 4.24
CA LEU A 230 -18.79 -10.16 3.36
C LEU A 230 -19.55 -9.05 4.10
N TYR A 231 -19.94 -9.32 5.34
CA TYR A 231 -20.66 -8.38 6.17
C TYR A 231 -19.68 -7.45 6.89
N PHE A 232 -20.00 -6.16 6.94
CA PHE A 232 -19.12 -5.14 7.49
C PHE A 232 -18.72 -5.45 8.95
N ASP A 233 -19.66 -5.89 9.78
CA ASP A 233 -19.37 -6.25 11.18
C ASP A 233 -18.43 -7.45 11.29
N GLN A 234 -18.46 -8.39 10.33
CA GLN A 234 -17.51 -9.50 10.27
C GLN A 234 -16.12 -9.01 9.95
N PHE A 235 -16.00 -8.12 8.96
CA PHE A 235 -14.73 -7.49 8.59
C PHE A 235 -14.15 -6.64 9.72
N VAL A 236 -14.97 -5.81 10.37
CA VAL A 236 -14.56 -5.05 11.57
C VAL A 236 -14.11 -5.99 12.69
N ALA A 237 -14.80 -7.12 12.90
CA ALA A 237 -14.37 -8.10 13.89
C ALA A 237 -13.03 -8.77 13.52
N SER A 238 -12.78 -9.06 12.24
CA SER A 238 -11.51 -9.67 11.81
C SER A 238 -10.32 -8.71 11.95
N LEU A 239 -10.56 -7.39 11.81
CA LEU A 239 -9.60 -6.32 12.12
C LEU A 239 -9.28 -6.20 13.62
N LYS A 240 -10.05 -6.84 14.51
CA LYS A 240 -9.75 -6.93 15.96
C LYS A 240 -8.99 -8.21 16.33
N GLY A 241 -8.83 -9.14 15.39
CA GLY A 241 -8.14 -10.41 15.61
C GLY A 241 -6.64 -10.23 15.88
N LEU A 242 -6.11 -10.95 16.87
CA LEU A 242 -4.67 -11.01 17.15
C LEU A 242 -3.92 -11.74 16.03
N ASN A 243 -2.61 -11.50 15.90
CA ASN A 243 -1.77 -12.10 14.84
C ASN A 243 -2.20 -11.77 13.41
N ASN A 244 -2.95 -10.69 13.22
CA ASN A 244 -3.42 -10.26 11.91
C ASN A 244 -2.59 -9.06 11.42
N SER A 245 -1.83 -9.23 10.33
CA SER A 245 -1.07 -8.10 9.74
C SER A 245 -2.02 -7.03 9.19
N MET A 246 -3.20 -7.41 8.71
CA MET A 246 -4.22 -6.47 8.24
C MET A 246 -4.75 -5.58 9.39
N ARG A 247 -4.90 -6.13 10.60
CA ARG A 247 -5.23 -5.33 11.79
C ARG A 247 -4.17 -4.26 12.05
N SER A 248 -2.91 -4.64 12.05
CA SER A 248 -1.79 -3.73 12.29
C SER A 248 -1.71 -2.66 11.21
N TRP A 249 -1.83 -3.05 9.94
CA TRP A 249 -1.79 -2.13 8.81
C TRP A 249 -2.98 -1.16 8.82
N MET A 250 -4.19 -1.66 9.07
CA MET A 250 -5.38 -0.84 9.13
C MET A 250 -5.35 0.14 10.30
N TRP A 251 -4.75 -0.22 11.43
CA TRP A 251 -4.50 0.77 12.47
C TRP A 251 -3.59 1.90 11.98
N GLN A 252 -2.48 1.59 11.31
CA GLN A 252 -1.57 2.63 10.80
C GLN A 252 -2.22 3.53 9.74
N THR A 253 -3.11 2.98 8.91
CA THR A 253 -3.91 3.82 8.01
C THR A 253 -4.87 4.70 8.82
N CYS A 254 -5.62 4.14 9.77
CA CYS A 254 -6.51 4.94 10.63
C CYS A 254 -5.79 5.98 11.50
N SER A 255 -4.54 5.75 11.89
CA SER A 255 -3.83 6.55 12.91
C SER A 255 -2.60 7.30 12.42
N GLU A 256 -2.21 7.19 11.14
CA GLU A 256 -1.05 7.92 10.60
C GLU A 256 -1.24 8.39 9.14
N PHE A 257 -1.79 7.54 8.27
CA PHE A 257 -1.66 7.72 6.82
C PHE A 257 -2.97 7.88 6.01
N ALA A 258 -4.05 7.30 6.52
CA ALA A 258 -5.36 7.04 5.90
C ALA A 258 -5.30 6.22 4.60
N TYR A 259 -4.72 6.78 3.54
CA TYR A 259 -4.64 6.13 2.23
C TYR A 259 -5.96 5.49 1.76
N PHE A 260 -7.11 6.08 2.12
CA PHE A 260 -8.41 5.46 1.85
C PHE A 260 -8.73 5.52 0.36
N GLN A 261 -8.79 4.36 -0.28
CA GLN A 261 -8.89 4.17 -1.73
C GLN A 261 -10.35 4.31 -2.20
N SER A 262 -10.89 5.50 -2.05
CA SER A 262 -12.27 5.81 -2.41
C SER A 262 -12.50 5.77 -3.93
N ALA A 263 -13.60 5.17 -4.35
CA ALA A 263 -14.11 5.20 -5.72
C ALA A 263 -15.06 6.38 -5.98
N ALA A 264 -15.35 7.21 -4.97
CA ALA A 264 -16.28 8.32 -5.08
C ALA A 264 -15.68 9.53 -5.83
N TYR A 265 -15.39 9.37 -7.11
CA TYR A 265 -14.92 10.42 -8.02
C TYR A 265 -15.72 10.46 -9.33
N GLU A 266 -15.58 11.55 -10.09
CA GLU A 266 -16.26 11.69 -11.39
C GLU A 266 -15.66 10.75 -12.43
N GLY A 267 -16.50 10.02 -13.16
CA GLY A 267 -16.05 9.06 -14.17
C GLY A 267 -15.54 7.71 -13.63
N SER A 268 -15.69 7.41 -12.34
CA SER A 268 -15.35 6.10 -11.77
C SER A 268 -16.09 4.96 -12.47
N ILE A 269 -15.33 3.94 -12.89
CA ILE A 269 -15.87 2.65 -13.35
C ILE A 269 -16.25 1.73 -12.19
N PHE A 270 -15.66 1.97 -11.01
CA PHE A 270 -15.97 1.28 -9.77
C PHE A 270 -17.19 1.91 -9.09
N SER A 271 -17.78 1.18 -8.14
CA SER A 271 -18.92 1.70 -7.38
C SER A 271 -18.55 2.87 -6.49
N LYS A 272 -19.23 4.00 -6.69
CA LYS A 272 -19.07 5.20 -5.84
C LYS A 272 -19.59 5.02 -4.41
N MET A 273 -20.21 3.87 -4.11
CA MET A 273 -20.53 3.51 -2.73
C MET A 273 -19.25 3.30 -1.90
N ILE A 274 -18.14 2.88 -2.52
CA ILE A 274 -16.83 2.82 -1.85
C ILE A 274 -16.34 4.26 -1.69
N ASN A 275 -16.62 4.85 -0.54
CA ASN A 275 -16.41 6.27 -0.27
C ASN A 275 -15.74 6.48 1.08
N LEU A 276 -15.43 7.74 1.39
CA LEU A 276 -14.70 8.09 2.60
C LEU A 276 -15.46 7.71 3.89
N ASP A 277 -16.79 7.79 3.89
CA ASP A 277 -17.62 7.45 5.06
C ASP A 277 -17.43 5.99 5.47
N TYR A 278 -17.37 5.08 4.50
CA TYR A 278 -17.12 3.66 4.75
C TYR A 278 -15.80 3.45 5.51
N PHE A 279 -14.71 4.06 5.03
CA PHE A 279 -13.39 3.89 5.65
C PHE A 279 -13.31 4.54 7.04
N VAL A 280 -13.93 5.70 7.24
CA VAL A 280 -13.95 6.35 8.57
C VAL A 280 -14.81 5.57 9.55
N GLN A 281 -15.95 5.03 9.11
CA GLN A 281 -16.79 4.13 9.93
C GLN A 281 -16.01 2.88 10.36
N MET A 282 -15.25 2.27 9.44
CA MET A 282 -14.40 1.13 9.75
C MET A 282 -13.37 1.46 10.82
N CYS A 283 -12.65 2.59 10.71
CA CYS A 283 -11.71 3.02 11.75
C CYS A 283 -12.38 3.26 13.11
N HIS A 284 -13.58 3.86 13.08
CA HIS A 284 -14.37 4.14 14.27
C HIS A 284 -14.71 2.85 15.02
N ASP A 285 -15.29 1.88 14.32
CA ASP A 285 -15.81 0.65 14.91
C ASP A 285 -14.71 -0.37 15.24
N ALA A 286 -13.64 -0.41 14.44
CA ALA A 286 -12.53 -1.33 14.64
C ALA A 286 -11.60 -0.91 15.80
N TYR A 287 -11.39 0.40 16.01
CA TYR A 287 -10.37 0.88 16.94
C TYR A 287 -10.84 1.99 17.88
N PHE A 288 -11.44 3.06 17.36
CA PHE A 288 -11.55 4.30 18.13
C PHE A 288 -12.53 4.23 19.29
N VAL A 289 -13.64 3.48 19.13
CA VAL A 289 -14.61 3.27 20.21
C VAL A 289 -13.97 2.49 21.36
N ASP A 290 -13.34 1.34 21.04
CA ASP A 290 -12.74 0.45 22.05
C ASP A 290 -11.58 1.11 22.82
N LEU A 291 -10.87 2.04 22.16
CA LEU A 291 -9.77 2.80 22.74
C LEU A 291 -10.20 4.11 23.42
N GLY A 292 -11.47 4.48 23.35
CA GLY A 292 -11.96 5.76 23.85
C GLY A 292 -11.37 6.98 23.14
N ILE A 293 -10.89 6.80 21.90
CA ILE A 293 -10.33 7.87 21.05
C ILE A 293 -11.46 8.75 20.50
N SER A 294 -12.58 8.13 20.14
CA SER A 294 -13.71 8.83 19.56
C SER A 294 -15.04 8.20 19.98
N ASP A 295 -16.00 9.06 20.32
CA ASP A 295 -17.37 8.70 20.70
C ASP A 295 -18.38 8.79 19.54
N SER A 296 -17.93 9.28 18.38
CA SER A 296 -18.77 9.47 17.19
C SER A 296 -17.96 9.43 15.90
N VAL A 297 -18.62 9.05 14.80
CA VAL A 297 -18.02 9.00 13.46
C VAL A 297 -17.60 10.41 13.00
N GLU A 298 -18.39 11.45 13.30
CA GLU A 298 -18.04 12.84 12.98
C GLU A 298 -16.76 13.29 13.68
N ASN A 299 -16.55 12.88 14.92
CA ASN A 299 -15.29 13.18 15.63
C ASN A 299 -14.13 12.36 15.06
N SER A 300 -14.37 11.12 14.64
CA SER A 300 -13.37 10.27 13.97
C SER A 300 -12.83 10.91 12.70
N TYR A 301 -13.70 11.54 11.90
CA TYR A 301 -13.31 12.35 10.74
C TYR A 301 -12.28 13.44 11.08
N LYS A 302 -12.54 14.20 12.15
CA LYS A 302 -11.70 15.32 12.60
C LYS A 302 -10.34 14.81 13.07
N ILE A 303 -10.33 13.72 13.86
CA ILE A 303 -9.12 13.09 14.38
C ILE A 303 -8.22 12.62 13.24
N ILE A 304 -8.77 11.86 12.28
CA ILE A 304 -7.99 11.34 11.15
C ILE A 304 -7.40 12.50 10.32
N ALA A 305 -8.18 13.54 10.04
CA ALA A 305 -7.69 14.71 9.32
C ALA A 305 -6.54 15.44 10.04
N GLU A 306 -6.62 15.59 11.37
CA GLU A 306 -5.58 16.22 12.19
C GLU A 306 -4.30 15.37 12.22
N VAL A 307 -4.45 14.05 12.37
CA VAL A 307 -3.34 13.10 12.34
C VAL A 307 -2.60 13.16 11.01
N ILE A 308 -3.30 13.15 9.88
CA ILE A 308 -2.68 13.24 8.55
C ILE A 308 -1.94 14.57 8.36
N SER A 309 -2.56 15.67 8.81
CA SER A 309 -1.91 16.98 8.82
C SER A 309 -0.63 16.95 9.65
N THR A 310 -0.65 16.29 10.81
CA THR A 310 0.51 16.13 11.69
C THR A 310 1.60 15.30 11.02
N THR A 311 1.26 14.12 10.48
CA THR A 311 2.17 13.24 9.73
C THR A 311 2.88 14.00 8.60
N ASN A 312 2.11 14.72 7.79
CA ASN A 312 2.65 15.46 6.65
C ASN A 312 3.45 16.70 7.06
N ASN A 313 2.94 17.53 7.98
CA ASN A 313 3.50 18.86 8.21
C ASN A 313 4.49 18.94 9.37
N GLN A 314 4.33 18.08 10.39
CA GLN A 314 5.12 18.13 11.61
C GLN A 314 6.11 16.97 11.72
N VAL A 315 5.72 15.78 11.24
CA VAL A 315 6.53 14.58 11.38
C VAL A 315 7.45 14.38 10.20
N TYR A 316 6.95 14.20 8.98
CA TYR A 316 7.78 13.73 7.86
C TYR A 316 8.00 14.74 6.73
N GLY A 317 7.17 15.77 6.61
CA GLY A 317 7.30 16.78 5.56
C GLY A 317 6.63 16.38 4.23
N ALA A 318 5.91 15.26 4.17
CA ALA A 318 5.33 14.71 2.95
C ALA A 318 6.36 14.62 1.80
N ARG A 319 6.20 15.41 0.73
CA ARG A 319 7.12 15.49 -0.41
C ARG A 319 8.29 16.47 -0.21
N ILE A 320 8.43 17.03 0.98
CA ILE A 320 9.47 17.97 1.38
C ILE A 320 10.41 17.29 2.38
N ILE A 321 11.04 16.20 1.96
CA ILE A 321 11.99 15.45 2.81
C ILE A 321 13.37 16.13 2.70
N PRO A 322 13.85 16.84 3.75
CA PRO A 322 15.01 17.72 3.64
C PRO A 322 16.34 16.97 3.87
N ARG A 323 16.53 15.81 3.22
CA ARG A 323 17.81 15.07 3.21
C ARG A 323 18.18 14.53 1.83
N ASP A 324 19.48 14.42 1.64
CA ASP A 324 20.17 13.87 0.47
C ASP A 324 20.48 12.37 0.64
N HIS A 325 21.07 11.77 -0.41
CA HIS A 325 21.42 10.35 -0.49
C HIS A 325 20.22 9.42 -0.34
N ILE A 326 19.11 9.82 -0.94
CA ILE A 326 17.93 8.99 -1.11
C ILE A 326 17.72 8.78 -2.60
N TYR A 327 17.57 7.53 -3.00
CA TYR A 327 17.18 7.17 -4.37
C TYR A 327 15.70 6.75 -4.33
N TYR A 328 14.85 7.53 -4.97
CA TYR A 328 13.43 7.22 -5.11
C TYR A 328 13.20 6.52 -6.46
N THR A 329 12.53 5.38 -6.43
CA THR A 329 12.07 4.68 -7.63
C THR A 329 10.57 4.53 -7.59
N ASN A 330 9.90 4.70 -8.72
CA ASN A 330 8.47 4.41 -8.86
C ASN A 330 8.21 3.67 -10.17
N GLY A 331 7.23 2.78 -10.17
CA GLY A 331 6.70 2.19 -11.39
C GLY A 331 5.76 3.14 -12.13
N GLU A 332 5.77 3.12 -13.46
CA GLU A 332 4.80 3.85 -14.28
C GLU A 332 3.35 3.35 -14.10
N VAL A 333 3.20 2.04 -13.92
CA VAL A 333 1.88 1.38 -13.75
C VAL A 333 1.42 1.45 -12.29
N ASP A 334 2.34 1.70 -11.36
CA ASP A 334 2.09 1.72 -9.92
C ASP A 334 1.20 2.90 -9.49
N PRO A 335 -0.01 2.66 -8.97
CA PRO A 335 -0.89 3.72 -8.48
C PRO A 335 -0.30 4.49 -7.30
N TRP A 336 0.57 3.89 -6.48
CA TRP A 336 1.20 4.54 -5.32
C TRP A 336 2.23 5.60 -5.69
N SER A 337 2.68 5.63 -6.95
CA SER A 337 3.57 6.68 -7.47
C SER A 337 2.98 8.08 -7.26
N GLU A 338 1.64 8.20 -7.25
CA GLU A 338 0.86 9.41 -6.97
C GLU A 338 1.00 9.96 -5.54
N LEU A 339 1.62 9.24 -4.61
CA LEU A 339 1.93 9.71 -3.25
C LEU A 339 3.44 9.72 -2.93
N SER A 340 4.26 9.25 -3.86
CA SER A 340 5.72 9.24 -3.77
C SER A 340 6.35 10.58 -4.17
N ILE A 341 7.67 10.67 -4.07
CA ILE A 341 8.47 11.70 -4.75
C ILE A 341 8.40 11.41 -6.25
N ASN A 342 7.99 12.38 -7.07
CA ASN A 342 7.87 12.20 -8.52
C ASN A 342 8.89 13.05 -9.31
N ALA A 343 8.92 12.91 -10.65
CA ALA A 343 9.81 13.69 -11.53
C ALA A 343 9.49 15.20 -11.52
N HIS A 344 8.22 15.54 -11.38
CA HIS A 344 7.69 16.89 -11.54
C HIS A 344 7.77 17.64 -10.21
N MET A 345 8.80 18.48 -10.08
CA MET A 345 8.87 19.45 -8.98
C MET A 345 7.88 20.58 -9.22
N THR A 346 6.60 20.39 -8.86
CA THR A 346 5.61 21.47 -8.92
C THR A 346 5.65 22.25 -7.60
N PHE A 347 5.56 23.57 -7.69
CA PHE A 347 5.47 24.45 -6.52
C PHE A 347 4.13 24.25 -5.78
N GLU A 348 3.08 23.84 -6.51
CA GLU A 348 1.75 23.51 -5.99
C GLU A 348 1.74 22.25 -5.13
N ASP A 349 2.58 21.24 -5.43
CA ASP A 349 2.79 20.08 -4.58
C ASP A 349 3.84 20.30 -3.48
N GLY A 350 4.46 21.49 -3.43
CA GLY A 350 5.49 21.86 -2.46
C GLY A 350 6.77 21.02 -2.52
N GLN A 351 6.95 20.14 -3.51
CA GLN A 351 8.02 19.14 -3.53
C GLN A 351 9.42 19.78 -3.61
N PHE A 352 10.29 19.44 -2.66
CA PHE A 352 11.70 19.84 -2.66
C PHE A 352 12.61 18.61 -2.61
N ARG A 353 13.46 18.45 -3.64
CA ARG A 353 14.51 17.42 -3.66
C ARG A 353 15.86 18.07 -3.37
N PRO A 354 16.49 17.77 -2.22
CA PRO A 354 17.85 18.21 -1.94
C PRO A 354 18.81 17.75 -3.04
N LYS A 355 19.91 18.50 -3.22
CA LYS A 355 21.00 18.09 -4.10
C LYS A 355 21.47 16.69 -3.70
N GLU A 356 21.80 15.84 -4.67
CA GLU A 356 22.21 14.44 -4.43
C GLU A 356 21.10 13.53 -3.86
N THR A 357 19.84 13.91 -4.12
CA THR A 357 18.69 13.00 -4.14
C THR A 357 18.42 12.59 -5.58
N GLU A 358 18.24 11.29 -5.82
CA GLU A 358 17.93 10.76 -7.15
C GLU A 358 16.46 10.33 -7.23
N TYR A 359 15.89 10.42 -8.42
CA TYR A 359 14.56 9.92 -8.73
C TYR A 359 14.58 9.22 -10.08
N GLU A 360 13.87 8.11 -10.18
CA GLU A 360 13.70 7.40 -11.43
C GLU A 360 12.29 6.81 -11.57
N LEU A 361 11.66 7.07 -12.72
CA LEU A 361 10.42 6.41 -13.12
C LEU A 361 10.75 5.21 -14.00
N ILE A 362 10.30 4.04 -13.59
CA ILE A 362 10.52 2.78 -14.27
C ILE A 362 9.39 2.56 -15.28
N GLN A 363 9.70 2.68 -16.56
CA GLN A 363 8.74 2.50 -17.65
C GLN A 363 8.17 1.08 -17.63
N GLY A 364 6.85 0.95 -17.71
CA GLY A 364 6.13 -0.32 -17.53
C GLY A 364 6.32 -0.99 -16.17
N GLY A 365 7.02 -0.35 -15.23
CA GLY A 365 7.25 -0.87 -13.88
C GLY A 365 5.96 -0.83 -13.06
N SER A 366 5.71 -1.90 -12.33
CA SER A 366 4.68 -1.98 -11.30
C SER A 366 5.28 -1.73 -9.91
N HIS A 367 4.47 -1.89 -8.89
CA HIS A 367 4.80 -1.56 -7.51
C HIS A 367 6.05 -2.31 -7.04
N CYS A 368 7.06 -1.55 -6.62
CA CYS A 368 8.34 -2.06 -6.15
C CYS A 368 9.09 -2.97 -7.14
N SER A 369 8.85 -2.83 -8.44
CA SER A 369 9.45 -3.69 -9.48
C SER A 369 10.99 -3.70 -9.44
N ASP A 370 11.62 -2.63 -8.95
CA ASP A 370 13.07 -2.56 -8.78
C ASP A 370 13.63 -3.40 -7.62
N LEU A 371 12.79 -3.86 -6.70
CA LEU A 371 13.23 -4.75 -5.62
C LEU A 371 13.49 -6.18 -6.09
N TYR A 372 13.02 -6.57 -7.28
CA TYR A 372 13.10 -7.94 -7.77
C TYR A 372 14.09 -8.05 -8.92
N MET A 373 15.10 -8.91 -8.75
CA MET A 373 16.12 -9.19 -9.77
C MET A 373 15.56 -9.95 -10.98
N SER A 374 14.43 -10.65 -10.80
CA SER A 374 13.74 -11.40 -11.85
C SER A 374 13.08 -10.50 -12.89
N TRP A 375 12.92 -9.21 -12.62
CA TRP A 375 12.28 -8.29 -13.54
C TRP A 375 13.30 -7.82 -14.59
N GLY A 376 13.11 -8.25 -15.85
CA GLY A 376 14.13 -8.14 -16.91
C GLY A 376 14.57 -6.71 -17.24
N GLN A 377 13.69 -5.72 -17.04
CA GLN A 377 14.02 -4.29 -17.26
C GLN A 377 14.70 -3.64 -16.06
N ASN A 378 14.85 -4.34 -14.93
CA ASN A 378 15.40 -3.79 -13.69
C ASN A 378 16.93 -3.69 -13.68
N GLN A 379 17.65 -4.48 -14.49
CA GLN A 379 19.11 -4.50 -14.41
C GLN A 379 19.75 -3.10 -14.58
N PRO A 380 19.37 -2.29 -15.58
CA PRO A 380 19.92 -0.94 -15.72
C PRO A 380 19.57 -0.01 -14.55
N VAL A 381 18.38 -0.16 -13.95
CA VAL A 381 17.95 0.63 -12.77
C VAL A 381 18.84 0.28 -11.58
N ARG A 382 19.05 -1.02 -11.30
CA ARG A 382 19.96 -1.48 -10.24
C ARG A 382 21.39 -1.01 -10.43
N GLU A 383 21.91 -1.02 -11.65
CA GLU A 383 23.26 -0.53 -11.94
C GLU A 383 23.40 0.98 -11.64
N ARG A 384 22.37 1.78 -11.96
CA ARG A 384 22.33 3.21 -11.60
C ARG A 384 22.21 3.43 -10.09
N GLN A 385 21.33 2.69 -9.41
CA GLN A 385 21.21 2.72 -7.95
C GLN A 385 22.55 2.39 -7.28
N LEU A 386 23.23 1.32 -7.71
CA LEU A 386 24.53 0.92 -7.20
C LEU A 386 25.59 2.01 -7.42
N LYS A 387 25.61 2.64 -8.60
CA LYS A 387 26.53 3.74 -8.90
C LYS A 387 26.34 4.91 -7.94
N SER A 388 25.10 5.30 -7.66
CA SER A 388 24.80 6.36 -6.69
C SER A 388 25.19 5.96 -5.26
N LEU A 389 24.90 4.73 -4.85
CA LEU A 389 25.32 4.21 -3.55
C LEU A 389 26.85 4.24 -3.39
N LYS A 390 27.60 3.74 -4.36
CA LYS A 390 29.07 3.79 -4.35
C LYS A 390 29.60 5.21 -4.19
N LYS A 391 29.03 6.17 -4.94
CA LYS A 391 29.37 7.59 -4.82
C LYS A 391 29.09 8.13 -3.41
N TRP A 392 27.91 7.88 -2.85
CA TRP A 392 27.52 8.42 -1.54
C TRP A 392 28.24 7.78 -0.36
N LEU A 393 28.73 6.55 -0.55
CA LEU A 393 29.46 5.80 0.48
C LEU A 393 30.98 6.00 0.39
N ASP A 394 31.48 6.72 -0.62
CA ASP A 394 32.89 6.86 -0.96
C ASP A 394 33.58 5.49 -1.19
N ILE A 395 32.94 4.62 -1.98
CA ILE A 395 33.43 3.26 -2.34
C ILE A 395 33.69 3.21 -3.85
N GLU A 396 34.91 2.84 -4.25
CA GLU A 396 35.30 2.70 -5.67
C GLU A 396 34.71 1.47 -6.36
#